data_AF-H5WPC9-F1
#
_entry.id   AF-H5WPC9-F1
#
_cell.length_a   1.000
_cell.length_b   1.000
_cell.length_c   1.000
_cell.angle_alpha   90.00
_cell.angle_beta   90.00
_cell.angle_gamma   90.00
#
_symmetry.space_group_name_H-M   'P 1'
#
loop_
_entity.id
_entity.type
_entity.pdbx_description
1 polymer ?
#
loop_
_entity_poly.entity_id
_entity_poly.type
_entity_poly.pdbx_seq_one_letter_code
_entity_poly.pdbx_strand_id
1 'polypeptide(L)'
;MNDRSRPKTQRVADAIERYLSLHPAAADDEKGIAQWWLPEMSLSATAPQVQAALSLLMRRAVVVRKRLPGGTAIYGRAVRPKALKSLIGVQMANFQAVHSVGNSIITFLRNTYPVQVAGTDTPDCAFALLSSGELAGAMDETTRVTLYLYKVTVNEHTRQQRPGLMSPSQQAPMGLDLHYMLTAWAGTAQDEQVPLTWAMRQLYLHPILDASSLSPEAGWGADEVIQIIPAELPTEEMMRIWDALEPPYRLSVSYIARMVRIDPDALVAAGPVVATRLGFGPGTPAGTR
;
A
#
# COMPACT_ATOMS: atom_id res chain seq x y z
N MET A 1 18.14 27.49 28.59
CA MET A 1 18.48 26.28 29.37
C MET A 1 19.89 25.86 28.98
N ASN A 2 20.85 25.88 29.92
CA ASN A 2 22.31 25.86 29.67
C ASN A 2 22.82 24.63 28.89
N ASP A 3 23.51 24.87 27.77
CA ASP A 3 24.16 23.86 26.89
C ASP A 3 25.35 23.13 27.55
N ARG A 4 25.84 23.63 28.69
CA ARG A 4 27.00 23.05 29.42
C ARG A 4 26.65 21.85 30.32
N SER A 5 25.37 21.54 30.55
CA SER A 5 24.95 20.47 31.47
C SER A 5 24.66 19.13 30.78
N ARG A 6 24.79 19.05 29.45
CA ARG A 6 24.54 17.80 28.70
C ARG A 6 25.76 16.87 28.76
N PRO A 7 25.57 15.55 28.98
CA PRO A 7 26.66 14.60 28.95
C PRO A 7 27.36 14.65 27.59
N LYS A 8 28.69 14.54 27.58
CA LYS A 8 29.53 14.68 26.37
C LYS A 8 29.04 13.83 25.20
N THR A 9 28.54 12.62 25.48
CA THR A 9 27.93 11.71 24.50
C THR A 9 26.70 12.28 23.80
N GLN A 10 25.84 13.03 24.51
CA GLN A 10 24.67 13.67 23.91
C GLN A 10 25.08 14.83 23.01
N ARG A 11 26.08 15.63 23.40
CA ARG A 11 26.61 16.72 22.57
C ARG A 11 27.23 16.20 21.26
N VAL A 12 27.92 15.06 21.33
CA VAL A 12 28.46 14.37 20.15
C VAL A 12 27.34 13.81 19.28
N ALA A 13 26.29 13.22 19.88
CA ALA A 13 25.13 12.74 19.13
C ALA A 13 24.39 13.87 18.39
N ASP A 14 24.13 14.99 19.09
CA ASP A 14 23.47 16.17 18.52
C ASP A 14 24.30 16.75 17.35
N ALA A 15 25.63 16.72 17.45
CA ALA A 15 26.52 17.17 16.38
C ALA A 15 26.52 16.23 15.16
N ILE A 16 26.55 14.91 15.38
CA ILE A 16 26.46 13.92 14.28
C ILE A 16 25.12 14.03 13.55
N GLU A 17 24.02 14.18 14.28
CA GLU A 17 22.69 14.37 13.71
C GLU A 17 22.61 15.66 12.89
N ARG A 18 23.18 16.76 13.40
CA ARG A 18 23.25 18.04 12.69
C ARG A 18 24.11 17.94 11.43
N TYR A 19 25.25 17.27 11.50
CA TYR A 19 26.13 17.05 10.35
C TYR A 19 25.41 16.26 9.25
N LEU A 20 24.76 15.16 9.60
CA LEU A 20 23.97 14.35 8.66
C LEU A 20 22.74 15.09 8.10
N SER A 21 22.22 16.07 8.83
CA SER A 21 21.16 16.95 8.32
C SER A 21 21.67 17.88 7.22
N LEU A 22 22.90 18.38 7.33
CA LEU A 22 23.56 19.24 6.33
C LEU A 22 24.15 18.43 5.17
N HIS A 23 24.62 17.21 5.43
CA HIS A 23 25.24 16.32 4.45
C HIS A 23 24.51 14.95 4.39
N PRO A 24 23.32 14.88 3.77
CA PRO A 24 22.47 13.68 3.75
C PRO A 24 23.10 12.40 3.20
N ALA A 25 24.09 12.54 2.31
CA ALA A 25 24.77 11.42 1.64
C ALA A 25 26.05 10.98 2.37
N ALA A 26 26.44 11.67 3.45
CA ALA A 26 27.63 11.33 4.21
C ALA A 26 27.44 9.99 4.95
N ALA A 27 28.41 9.10 4.80
CA ALA A 27 28.50 7.84 5.53
C ALA A 27 29.97 7.53 5.78
N ASP A 28 30.32 7.26 7.04
CA ASP A 28 31.71 7.01 7.42
C ASP A 28 31.79 6.13 8.66
N ASP A 29 32.97 5.58 8.96
CA ASP A 29 33.21 4.80 10.16
C ASP A 29 33.45 5.69 11.40
N GLU A 30 33.56 5.08 12.57
CA GLU A 30 33.74 5.80 13.84
C GLU A 30 34.99 6.70 13.84
N LYS A 31 36.04 6.33 13.10
CA LYS A 31 37.29 7.10 13.01
C LYS A 31 37.12 8.29 12.06
N GLY A 32 36.50 8.07 10.90
CA GLY A 32 36.23 9.11 9.92
C GLY A 32 35.27 10.18 10.46
N ILE A 33 34.24 9.78 11.21
CA ILE A 33 33.33 10.72 11.89
C ILE A 33 34.08 11.57 12.91
N ALA A 34 34.97 10.96 13.71
CA ALA A 34 35.77 11.68 14.70
C ALA A 34 36.77 12.66 14.06
N GLN A 35 37.34 12.30 12.91
CA GLN A 35 38.40 13.04 12.25
C GLN A 35 37.90 14.14 11.31
N TRP A 36 36.72 13.95 10.68
CA TRP A 36 36.25 14.83 9.61
C TRP A 36 34.94 15.55 9.96
N TRP A 37 33.97 14.88 10.61
CA TRP A 37 32.65 15.47 10.81
C TRP A 37 32.59 16.37 12.05
N LEU A 38 33.12 15.88 13.18
CA LEU A 38 33.06 16.62 14.44
C LEU A 38 33.91 17.91 14.43
N PRO A 39 35.12 17.94 13.85
CA PRO A 39 35.93 19.15 13.82
C PRO A 39 35.29 20.30 13.03
N GLU A 40 34.52 20.00 11.99
CA GLU A 40 33.76 20.99 11.21
C GLU A 40 32.69 21.71 12.07
N MET A 41 32.22 21.05 13.14
CA MET A 41 31.35 21.63 14.16
C MET A 41 32.10 22.10 15.41
N SER A 42 33.42 22.29 15.32
CA SER A 42 34.30 22.67 16.43
C SER A 42 34.21 21.73 17.64
N LEU A 43 33.95 20.44 17.39
CA LEU A 43 33.86 19.39 18.40
C LEU A 43 34.94 18.32 18.19
N SER A 44 35.42 17.75 19.30
CA SER A 44 36.38 16.65 19.28
C SER A 44 35.94 15.54 20.24
N ALA A 45 35.98 14.30 19.75
CA ALA A 45 35.61 13.11 20.50
C ALA A 45 36.50 11.92 20.11
N THR A 46 36.67 10.99 21.04
CA THR A 46 37.40 9.74 20.79
C THR A 46 36.47 8.71 20.11
N ALA A 47 37.04 7.71 19.43
CA ALA A 47 36.25 6.65 18.78
C ALA A 47 35.23 5.97 19.73
N PRO A 48 35.54 5.64 20.99
CA PRO A 48 34.54 5.11 21.93
C PRO A 48 33.40 6.09 22.25
N GLN A 49 33.68 7.41 22.27
CA GLN A 49 32.66 8.44 22.48
C GLN A 49 31.74 8.58 21.27
N VAL A 50 32.31 8.50 20.07
CA VAL A 50 31.56 8.46 18.80
C VAL A 50 30.70 7.20 18.74
N GLN A 51 31.24 6.03 19.08
CA GLN A 51 30.49 4.77 19.14
C GLN A 51 29.31 4.83 20.12
N ALA A 52 29.50 5.41 21.32
CA ALA A 52 28.43 5.60 22.29
C ALA A 52 27.34 6.56 21.79
N ALA A 53 27.72 7.62 21.08
CA ALA A 53 26.79 8.57 20.47
C ALA A 53 26.00 7.92 19.31
N LEU A 54 26.68 7.16 18.44
CA LEU A 54 26.06 6.40 17.35
C LEU A 54 25.09 5.36 17.88
N SER A 55 25.42 4.66 18.97
CA SER A 55 24.52 3.71 19.62
C SER A 55 23.24 4.37 20.11
N LEU A 56 23.32 5.61 20.59
CA LEU A 56 22.17 6.40 21.01
C LEU A 56 21.33 6.88 19.81
N LEU A 57 21.97 7.31 18.72
CA LEU A 57 21.30 7.72 17.48
C LEU A 57 20.63 6.54 16.74
N MET A 58 21.23 5.34 16.81
CA MET A 58 20.65 4.11 16.28
C MET A 58 19.38 3.72 17.05
N ARG A 59 19.38 3.83 18.39
CA ARG A 59 18.16 3.61 19.20
C ARG A 59 17.04 4.60 18.88
N ARG A 60 17.38 5.81 18.41
CA ARG A 60 16.43 6.84 17.97
C ARG A 60 16.07 6.75 16.48
N ALA A 61 16.60 5.76 15.75
CA ALA A 61 16.42 5.60 14.31
C ALA A 61 16.85 6.83 13.46
N VAL A 62 17.85 7.59 13.93
CA VAL A 62 18.44 8.74 13.21
C VAL A 62 19.60 8.32 12.31
N VAL A 63 20.31 7.26 12.69
CA VAL A 63 21.49 6.72 11.99
C VAL A 63 21.32 5.23 11.76
N VAL A 64 21.78 4.75 10.61
CA VAL A 64 21.84 3.32 10.28
C VAL A 64 23.29 2.86 10.18
N ARG A 65 23.56 1.64 10.66
CA ARG A 65 24.85 0.97 10.51
C ARG A 65 24.82 0.05 9.30
N LYS A 66 25.69 0.27 8.32
CA LYS A 66 25.89 -0.60 7.16
C LYS A 66 27.25 -1.29 7.25
N ARG A 67 27.30 -2.60 7.02
CA ARG A 67 28.57 -3.35 6.92
C ARG A 67 29.00 -3.41 5.46
N LEU A 68 30.25 -3.04 5.21
CA LEU A 68 30.90 -3.22 3.91
C LEU A 68 31.36 -4.69 3.73
N PRO A 69 31.60 -5.15 2.49
CA PRO A 69 32.09 -6.50 2.21
C PRO A 69 33.38 -6.87 2.96
N GLY A 70 34.18 -5.88 3.36
CA GLY A 70 35.39 -6.05 4.17
C GLY A 70 35.19 -6.09 5.69
N GLY A 71 33.95 -6.15 6.19
CA GLY A 71 33.64 -6.22 7.63
C GLY A 71 33.61 -4.87 8.36
N THR A 72 34.14 -3.80 7.77
CA THR A 72 34.07 -2.44 8.32
C THR A 72 32.62 -1.94 8.38
N ALA A 73 32.25 -1.35 9.51
CA ALA A 73 30.95 -0.73 9.70
C ALA A 73 31.03 0.77 9.40
N ILE A 74 30.17 1.24 8.50
CA ILE A 74 29.95 2.66 8.24
C ILE A 74 28.58 3.08 8.76
N TYR A 75 28.49 4.32 9.19
CA TYR A 75 27.31 4.93 9.77
C TYR A 75 26.90 6.11 8.92
N GLY A 76 25.63 6.15 8.53
CA GLY A 76 25.07 7.23 7.73
C GLY A 76 23.66 7.56 8.18
N ARG A 77 23.09 8.64 7.64
CA ARG A 77 21.73 9.07 7.99
C ARG A 77 20.74 7.94 7.73
N ALA A 78 19.88 7.68 8.70
CA ALA A 78 18.72 6.84 8.47
C ALA A 78 17.80 7.58 7.50
N VAL A 79 17.76 7.11 6.26
CA VAL A 79 16.77 7.57 5.29
C VAL A 79 15.43 7.00 5.77
N ARG A 80 14.52 7.85 6.27
CA ARG A 80 13.09 7.48 6.31
C ARG A 80 12.75 7.07 4.88
N PRO A 81 12.28 5.84 4.63
CA PRO A 81 12.12 5.35 3.26
C PRO A 81 11.06 6.18 2.55
N LYS A 82 11.51 7.24 1.87
CA LYS A 82 10.81 7.90 0.79
C LYS A 82 11.70 7.70 -0.42
N ALA A 83 11.20 6.91 -1.37
CA ALA A 83 11.76 6.70 -2.69
C ALA A 83 13.15 6.03 -2.76
N LEU A 84 13.25 4.78 -2.29
CA LEU A 84 14.12 3.78 -2.93
C LEU A 84 13.25 2.72 -3.65
N LYS A 85 12.16 3.15 -4.29
CA LYS A 85 11.28 2.30 -5.11
C LYS A 85 11.76 2.17 -6.57
N SER A 86 12.87 2.80 -6.96
CA SER A 86 13.27 2.95 -8.38
C SER A 86 14.41 2.02 -8.85
N LEU A 87 15.07 1.25 -7.99
CA LEU A 87 16.28 0.50 -8.38
C LEU A 87 16.16 -1.03 -8.30
N ILE A 88 15.04 -1.54 -7.80
CA ILE A 88 14.66 -2.95 -7.95
C ILE A 88 13.18 -2.89 -8.31
N GLY A 89 12.86 -3.15 -9.59
CA GLY A 89 11.55 -2.94 -10.19
C GLY A 89 10.47 -3.86 -9.64
N VAL A 90 10.06 -3.62 -8.40
CA VAL A 90 8.94 -4.28 -7.77
C VAL A 90 8.13 -3.21 -7.05
N GLN A 91 7.32 -2.50 -7.84
CA GLN A 91 6.26 -1.64 -7.31
C GLN A 91 5.27 -2.59 -6.63
N MET A 92 4.99 -2.34 -5.35
CA MET A 92 4.12 -3.19 -4.54
C MET A 92 2.95 -2.37 -4.00
N ALA A 93 1.77 -2.97 -4.06
CA ALA A 93 0.52 -2.38 -3.60
C ALA A 93 0.60 -2.08 -2.10
N ASN A 94 0.61 -0.79 -1.78
CA ASN A 94 0.68 -0.28 -0.41
C ASN A 94 -0.73 -0.10 0.19
N PHE A 95 -0.84 0.44 1.41
CA PHE A 95 -2.13 0.65 2.08
C PHE A 95 -3.14 1.52 1.32
N GLN A 96 -2.70 2.28 0.30
CA GLN A 96 -3.57 3.06 -0.59
C GLN A 96 -4.28 2.20 -1.64
N ALA A 97 -3.96 0.90 -1.76
CA ALA A 97 -4.57 -0.03 -2.69
C ALA A 97 -6.10 0.03 -2.66
N VAL A 98 -6.71 -0.06 -1.47
CA VAL A 98 -8.17 -0.06 -1.31
C VAL A 98 -8.83 1.21 -1.87
N HIS A 99 -8.24 2.38 -1.59
CA HIS A 99 -8.73 3.64 -2.13
C HIS A 99 -8.51 3.73 -3.65
N SER A 100 -7.32 3.33 -4.11
CA SER A 100 -6.94 3.35 -5.52
C SER A 100 -7.91 2.54 -6.38
N VAL A 101 -8.35 1.34 -5.95
CA VAL A 101 -9.34 0.54 -6.70
C VAL A 101 -10.64 1.32 -6.92
N GLY A 102 -11.24 1.85 -5.86
CA GLY A 102 -12.50 2.59 -5.96
C GLY A 102 -12.36 3.85 -6.81
N ASN A 103 -11.24 4.58 -6.64
CA ASN A 103 -10.94 5.78 -7.41
C ASN A 103 -10.75 5.46 -8.91
N SER A 104 -10.11 4.34 -9.24
CA SER A 104 -9.91 3.87 -10.61
C SER A 104 -11.25 3.57 -11.29
N ILE A 105 -12.15 2.86 -10.60
CA ILE A 105 -13.48 2.53 -11.10
C ILE A 105 -14.26 3.81 -11.42
N ILE A 106 -14.32 4.76 -10.49
CA ILE A 106 -15.03 6.02 -10.68
C ILE A 106 -14.40 6.86 -11.78
N THR A 107 -13.08 6.91 -11.86
CA THR A 107 -12.36 7.64 -12.91
C THR A 107 -12.65 7.04 -14.28
N PHE A 108 -12.64 5.72 -14.41
CA PHE A 108 -12.99 5.01 -15.62
C PHE A 108 -14.44 5.31 -16.07
N LEU A 109 -15.41 5.20 -15.16
CA LEU A 109 -16.81 5.51 -15.46
C LEU A 109 -16.99 6.98 -15.86
N ARG A 110 -16.37 7.91 -15.15
CA ARG A 110 -16.44 9.34 -15.48
C ARG A 110 -15.87 9.65 -16.86
N ASN A 111 -14.71 9.06 -17.20
CA ASN A 111 -14.01 9.36 -18.44
C ASN A 111 -14.66 8.70 -19.67
N THR A 112 -15.46 7.66 -19.47
CA THR A 112 -16.11 6.93 -20.56
C THR A 112 -17.58 7.27 -20.73
N TYR A 113 -18.18 8.01 -19.81
CA TYR A 113 -19.59 8.41 -19.88
C TYR A 113 -19.85 9.24 -21.14
N PRO A 114 -20.67 8.75 -22.08
CA PRO A 114 -20.92 9.45 -23.33
C PRO A 114 -21.82 10.65 -23.08
N VAL A 115 -21.75 11.65 -23.96
CA VAL A 115 -22.71 12.75 -24.01
C VAL A 115 -23.98 12.34 -24.78
N GLN A 116 -23.85 11.39 -25.70
CA GLN A 116 -24.93 10.90 -26.56
C GLN A 116 -24.82 9.40 -26.80
N VAL A 117 -25.97 8.73 -26.86
CA VAL A 117 -26.07 7.32 -27.24
C VAL A 117 -27.09 7.19 -28.37
N ALA A 118 -26.66 6.66 -29.51
CA ALA A 118 -27.50 6.47 -30.70
C ALA A 118 -28.27 7.73 -31.17
N GLY A 119 -27.67 8.91 -30.99
CA GLY A 119 -28.27 10.20 -31.38
C GLY A 119 -29.20 10.82 -30.35
N THR A 120 -29.37 10.18 -29.18
CA THR A 120 -30.12 10.72 -28.04
C THR A 120 -29.14 11.23 -26.98
N ASP A 121 -29.38 12.44 -26.47
CA ASP A 121 -28.61 12.98 -25.35
C ASP A 121 -28.78 12.12 -24.10
N THR A 122 -27.68 11.81 -23.43
CA THR A 122 -27.72 11.14 -22.14
C THR A 122 -27.94 12.15 -21.02
N PRO A 123 -28.55 11.75 -19.90
CA PRO A 123 -28.63 12.60 -18.71
C PRO A 123 -27.26 13.12 -18.29
N ASP A 124 -27.16 14.38 -17.85
CA ASP A 124 -25.94 14.85 -17.20
C ASP A 124 -25.76 14.10 -15.87
N CYS A 125 -24.60 13.48 -15.67
CA CYS A 125 -24.37 12.58 -14.55
C CYS A 125 -22.93 12.67 -14.04
N ALA A 126 -22.79 12.95 -12.74
CA ALA A 126 -21.50 12.90 -12.07
C ALA A 126 -21.21 11.48 -11.50
N PHE A 127 -19.93 11.14 -11.39
CA PHE A 127 -19.48 9.88 -10.75
C PHE A 127 -18.59 10.20 -9.56
N ALA A 128 -18.86 9.61 -8.39
CA ALA A 128 -18.13 9.89 -7.15
C ALA A 128 -17.87 8.63 -6.30
N LEU A 129 -16.71 8.57 -5.67
CA LEU A 129 -16.38 7.59 -4.62
C LEU A 129 -16.77 8.21 -3.28
N LEU A 130 -17.54 7.49 -2.47
CA LEU A 130 -18.00 7.99 -1.17
C LEU A 130 -17.38 7.23 0.00
N SER A 131 -17.08 7.97 1.07
CA SER A 131 -16.89 7.44 2.41
C SER A 131 -18.24 7.23 3.12
N SER A 132 -18.23 6.47 4.23
CA SER A 132 -19.45 6.26 5.04
C SER A 132 -20.03 7.56 5.59
N GLY A 133 -19.18 8.55 5.90
CA GLY A 133 -19.62 9.85 6.40
C GLY A 133 -20.27 10.73 5.33
N GLU A 134 -19.76 10.70 4.10
CA GLU A 134 -20.36 11.44 2.97
C GLU A 134 -21.68 10.81 2.54
N LEU A 135 -21.78 9.48 2.59
CA LEU A 135 -23.02 8.76 2.28
C LEU A 135 -24.16 9.06 3.26
N ALA A 136 -23.83 9.26 4.55
CA ALA A 136 -24.80 9.62 5.59
C ALA A 136 -25.17 11.11 5.60
N GLY A 137 -24.48 11.93 4.79
CA GLY A 137 -24.72 13.37 4.71
C GLY A 137 -25.87 13.71 3.76
N ALA A 138 -26.41 14.93 3.91
CA ALA A 138 -27.35 15.48 2.95
C ALA A 138 -26.64 15.63 1.59
N MET A 139 -27.06 14.83 0.61
CA MET A 139 -26.59 14.93 -0.76
C MET A 139 -27.44 15.96 -1.53
N ASP A 140 -26.78 16.72 -2.39
CA ASP A 140 -27.39 17.67 -3.30
C ASP A 140 -28.26 16.98 -4.36
N GLU A 141 -29.26 17.69 -4.89
CA GLU A 141 -30.21 17.18 -5.89
C GLU A 141 -29.59 16.87 -7.27
N THR A 142 -28.27 16.94 -7.40
CA THR A 142 -27.58 16.67 -8.66
C THR A 142 -27.64 15.18 -9.03
N THR A 143 -27.86 14.91 -10.32
CA THR A 143 -27.81 13.54 -10.85
C THR A 143 -26.40 12.98 -10.77
N ARG A 144 -26.22 11.88 -10.05
CA ARG A 144 -24.93 11.20 -9.90
C ARG A 144 -25.05 9.72 -9.63
N VAL A 145 -24.02 8.97 -10.02
CA VAL A 145 -23.82 7.59 -9.62
C VAL A 145 -22.63 7.51 -8.66
N THR A 146 -22.83 6.92 -7.51
CA THR A 146 -21.82 6.84 -6.46
C THR A 146 -21.36 5.42 -6.23
N LEU A 147 -20.09 5.23 -5.90
CA LEU A 147 -19.52 3.96 -5.45
C LEU A 147 -19.21 4.05 -3.96
N TYR A 148 -19.76 3.14 -3.17
CA TYR A 148 -19.53 3.05 -1.72
C TYR A 148 -18.94 1.70 -1.32
N LEU A 149 -17.83 1.70 -0.58
CA LEU A 149 -17.21 0.49 -0.04
C LEU A 149 -17.86 0.14 1.31
N TYR A 150 -18.83 -0.78 1.32
CA TYR A 150 -19.57 -1.11 2.53
C TYR A 150 -18.95 -2.25 3.35
N LYS A 151 -18.10 -3.07 2.73
CA LYS A 151 -17.48 -4.23 3.40
C LYS A 151 -16.13 -4.59 2.78
N VAL A 152 -15.18 -4.96 3.64
CA VAL A 152 -13.85 -5.47 3.25
C VAL A 152 -13.67 -6.84 3.91
N THR A 153 -13.31 -7.85 3.12
CA THR A 153 -13.07 -9.21 3.63
C THR A 153 -11.69 -9.70 3.20
N VAL A 154 -11.02 -10.49 4.05
CA VAL A 154 -9.77 -11.14 3.67
C VAL A 154 -10.07 -12.32 2.75
N ASN A 155 -9.37 -12.40 1.62
CA ASN A 155 -9.51 -13.50 0.69
C ASN A 155 -8.63 -14.68 1.14
N GLU A 156 -9.25 -15.71 1.71
CA GLU A 156 -8.54 -16.85 2.30
C GLU A 156 -7.72 -17.66 1.29
N HIS A 157 -8.11 -17.65 0.00
CA HIS A 157 -7.41 -18.40 -1.05
C HIS A 157 -6.05 -17.78 -1.41
N THR A 158 -5.92 -16.45 -1.31
CA THR A 158 -4.64 -15.76 -1.51
C THR A 158 -3.63 -15.99 -0.38
N ARG A 159 -4.07 -16.45 0.80
CA ARG A 159 -3.19 -16.75 1.94
C ARG A 159 -2.16 -17.85 1.63
N GLN A 160 -2.49 -18.73 0.68
CA GLN A 160 -1.64 -19.85 0.26
C GLN A 160 -0.66 -19.47 -0.86
N GLN A 161 -0.83 -18.31 -1.49
CA GLN A 161 0.03 -17.82 -2.57
C GLN A 161 1.16 -16.95 -2.01
N ARG A 162 2.04 -17.55 -1.20
CA ARG A 162 3.30 -16.88 -0.79
C ARG A 162 4.22 -16.77 -2.01
N PRO A 163 4.69 -15.56 -2.39
CA PRO A 163 5.71 -15.43 -3.42
C PRO A 163 6.96 -16.23 -3.02
N GLY A 164 7.47 -17.07 -3.93
CA GLY A 164 8.58 -18.00 -3.62
C GLY A 164 9.90 -17.31 -3.21
N LEU A 165 10.03 -16.00 -3.44
CA LEU A 165 11.19 -15.19 -3.08
C LEU A 165 11.16 -14.65 -1.64
N MET A 166 10.03 -14.77 -0.92
CA MET A 166 9.92 -14.28 0.46
C MET A 166 10.58 -15.23 1.46
N SER A 167 11.31 -14.67 2.44
CA SER A 167 11.74 -15.42 3.62
C SER A 167 10.54 -16.09 4.32
N PRO A 168 10.66 -17.36 4.79
CA PRO A 168 9.59 -18.02 5.54
C PRO A 168 9.11 -17.27 6.79
N SER A 169 10.01 -16.47 7.39
CA SER A 169 9.76 -15.64 8.57
C SER A 169 8.98 -14.36 8.27
N GLN A 170 8.82 -14.00 7.00
CA GLN A 170 8.11 -12.79 6.59
C GLN A 170 6.62 -13.06 6.43
N GLN A 171 5.81 -12.06 6.79
CA GLN A 171 4.36 -12.13 6.63
C GLN A 171 3.99 -12.08 5.15
N ALA A 172 3.13 -13.02 4.74
CA ALA A 172 2.61 -13.09 3.38
C ALA A 172 1.75 -11.85 3.07
N PRO A 173 1.66 -11.45 1.80
CA PRO A 173 0.74 -10.40 1.39
C PRO A 173 -0.70 -10.75 1.78
N MET A 174 -1.48 -9.73 2.12
CA MET A 174 -2.89 -9.88 2.45
C MET A 174 -3.72 -9.66 1.19
N GLY A 175 -4.40 -10.69 0.69
CA GLY A 175 -5.41 -10.48 -0.34
C GLY A 175 -6.75 -10.12 0.28
N LEU A 176 -7.44 -9.19 -0.37
CA LEU A 176 -8.71 -8.62 0.03
C LEU A 176 -9.73 -8.79 -1.09
N ASP A 177 -10.98 -9.01 -0.69
CA ASP A 177 -12.16 -8.85 -1.52
C ASP A 177 -12.90 -7.59 -1.01
N LEU A 178 -13.09 -6.61 -1.90
CA LEU A 178 -13.72 -5.33 -1.62
C LEU A 178 -15.15 -5.34 -2.13
N HIS A 179 -16.12 -5.11 -1.26
CA HIS A 179 -17.54 -5.16 -1.59
C HIS A 179 -18.07 -3.74 -1.76
N TYR A 180 -18.41 -3.41 -2.99
CA TYR A 180 -18.91 -2.10 -3.38
C TYR A 180 -20.40 -2.12 -3.63
N MET A 181 -21.06 -1.01 -3.32
CA MET A 181 -22.42 -0.70 -3.69
C MET A 181 -22.40 0.51 -4.65
N LEU A 182 -22.93 0.32 -5.84
CA LEU A 182 -23.11 1.36 -6.84
C LEU A 182 -24.56 1.86 -6.74
N THR A 183 -24.74 3.16 -6.51
CA THR A 183 -26.05 3.76 -6.20
C THR A 183 -26.33 4.94 -7.12
N ALA A 184 -27.56 5.04 -7.63
CA ALA A 184 -28.02 6.17 -8.43
C ALA A 184 -28.74 7.22 -7.56
N TRP A 185 -28.45 8.49 -7.82
CA TRP A 185 -29.03 9.66 -7.18
C TRP A 185 -29.59 10.54 -8.28
N ALA A 186 -30.91 10.73 -8.30
CA ALA A 186 -31.58 11.55 -9.29
C ALA A 186 -32.99 11.93 -8.83
N GLY A 187 -33.58 12.92 -9.53
CA GLY A 187 -34.97 13.34 -9.35
C GLY A 187 -35.97 12.66 -10.30
N THR A 188 -35.50 11.99 -11.35
CA THR A 188 -36.36 11.31 -12.34
C THR A 188 -35.90 9.89 -12.62
N ALA A 189 -36.81 9.02 -13.07
CA ALA A 189 -36.47 7.64 -13.41
C ALA A 189 -35.47 7.54 -14.58
N GLN A 190 -35.54 8.46 -15.54
CA GLN A 190 -34.59 8.49 -16.67
C GLN A 190 -33.18 8.84 -16.19
N ASP A 191 -33.06 9.89 -15.38
CA ASP A 191 -31.79 10.36 -14.81
C ASP A 191 -31.21 9.36 -13.80
N GLU A 192 -32.05 8.53 -13.18
CA GLU A 192 -31.64 7.47 -12.26
C GLU A 192 -31.17 6.20 -13.01
N GLN A 193 -32.02 5.68 -13.90
CA GLN A 193 -31.86 4.34 -14.46
C GLN A 193 -30.88 4.30 -15.63
N VAL A 194 -30.82 5.36 -16.45
CA VAL A 194 -29.95 5.38 -17.64
C VAL A 194 -28.46 5.38 -17.25
N PRO A 195 -27.98 6.29 -16.35
CA PRO A 195 -26.58 6.28 -15.97
C PRO A 195 -26.17 5.02 -15.21
N LEU A 196 -27.05 4.51 -14.33
CA LEU A 196 -26.79 3.27 -13.60
C LEU A 196 -26.66 2.07 -14.54
N THR A 197 -27.61 1.89 -15.46
CA THR A 197 -27.58 0.79 -16.44
C THR A 197 -26.35 0.89 -17.34
N TRP A 198 -25.99 2.11 -17.75
CA TRP A 198 -24.77 2.33 -18.52
C TRP A 198 -23.52 1.92 -17.73
N ALA A 199 -23.43 2.31 -16.45
CA ALA A 199 -22.29 1.96 -15.60
C ALA A 199 -22.18 0.44 -15.40
N MET A 200 -23.31 -0.22 -15.17
CA MET A 200 -23.37 -1.68 -15.09
C MET A 200 -22.86 -2.35 -16.36
N ARG A 201 -23.26 -1.84 -17.54
CA ARG A 201 -22.76 -2.33 -18.83
C ARG A 201 -21.25 -2.12 -18.97
N GLN A 202 -20.72 -0.96 -18.58
CA GLN A 202 -19.27 -0.72 -18.65
C GLN A 202 -18.49 -1.68 -17.77
N LEU A 203 -18.93 -1.88 -16.52
CA LEU A 203 -18.27 -2.83 -15.61
C LEU A 203 -18.40 -4.28 -16.08
N TYR A 204 -19.48 -4.62 -16.79
CA TYR A 204 -19.63 -5.93 -17.41
C TYR A 204 -18.70 -6.14 -18.61
N LEU A 205 -18.52 -5.12 -19.45
CA LEU A 205 -17.65 -5.18 -20.63
C LEU A 205 -16.16 -5.07 -20.30
N HIS A 206 -15.84 -4.37 -19.21
CA HIS A 206 -14.48 -4.14 -18.72
C HIS A 206 -14.32 -4.62 -17.26
N PRO A 207 -14.49 -5.93 -16.99
CA PRO A 207 -14.46 -6.46 -15.63
C PRO A 207 -13.05 -6.62 -15.05
N ILE A 208 -12.02 -6.28 -15.83
CA ILE A 208 -10.61 -6.46 -15.47
C ILE A 208 -9.95 -5.08 -15.42
N LEU A 209 -9.36 -4.74 -14.27
CA LEU A 209 -8.50 -3.58 -14.10
C LEU A 209 -7.06 -4.05 -13.98
N ASP A 210 -6.22 -3.69 -14.94
CA ASP A 210 -4.78 -3.91 -14.90
C ASP A 210 -4.05 -2.73 -14.24
N ALA A 211 -2.76 -2.88 -13.98
CA ALA A 211 -1.92 -1.83 -13.40
C ALA A 211 -1.94 -0.50 -14.17
N SER A 212 -2.26 -0.51 -15.47
CA SER A 212 -2.34 0.70 -16.30
C SER A 212 -3.66 1.46 -16.13
N SER A 213 -4.72 0.74 -15.79
CA SER A 213 -6.07 1.26 -15.53
C SER A 213 -6.23 1.70 -14.07
N LEU A 214 -5.35 1.23 -13.19
CA LEU A 214 -5.39 1.52 -11.77
C LEU A 214 -4.64 2.83 -11.42
N SER A 215 -5.21 3.60 -10.52
CA SER A 215 -4.62 4.86 -10.06
C SER A 215 -3.26 4.59 -9.36
N PRO A 216 -2.19 5.33 -9.71
CA PRO A 216 -0.80 4.92 -9.44
C PRO A 216 -0.38 5.03 -7.97
N GLU A 217 -1.17 5.67 -7.11
CA GLU A 217 -0.85 5.98 -5.71
C GLU A 217 -0.58 4.72 -4.85
N ALA A 218 -1.23 3.60 -5.17
CA ALA A 218 -0.98 2.32 -4.51
C ALA A 218 0.36 1.68 -4.92
N GLY A 219 0.91 2.08 -6.06
CA GLY A 219 2.14 1.50 -6.60
C GLY A 219 1.99 0.06 -7.05
N TRP A 220 0.98 -0.21 -7.88
CA TRP A 220 0.65 -1.53 -8.38
C TRP A 220 1.82 -2.19 -9.13
N GLY A 221 2.01 -3.48 -8.88
CA GLY A 221 2.92 -4.33 -9.66
C GLY A 221 2.42 -4.52 -11.09
N ALA A 222 3.32 -4.75 -12.04
CA ALA A 222 2.96 -4.91 -13.44
C ALA A 222 2.09 -6.16 -13.72
N ASP A 223 2.14 -7.14 -12.82
CA ASP A 223 1.37 -8.39 -12.85
C ASP A 223 0.05 -8.31 -12.07
N GLU A 224 -0.27 -7.16 -11.46
CA GLU A 224 -1.48 -7.02 -10.67
C GLU A 224 -2.70 -6.79 -11.55
N VAL A 225 -3.71 -7.64 -11.32
CA VAL A 225 -4.96 -7.66 -12.06
C VAL A 225 -6.10 -7.80 -11.07
N ILE A 226 -7.01 -6.82 -11.09
CA ILE A 226 -8.17 -6.77 -10.21
C ILE A 226 -9.40 -7.12 -11.03
N GLN A 227 -10.19 -8.07 -10.52
CA GLN A 227 -11.40 -8.51 -11.19
C GLN A 227 -12.62 -7.93 -10.47
N ILE A 228 -13.49 -7.26 -11.22
CA ILE A 228 -14.78 -6.75 -10.79
C ILE A 228 -15.85 -7.75 -11.21
N ILE A 229 -16.67 -8.19 -10.26
CA ILE A 229 -17.72 -9.18 -10.50
C ILE A 229 -19.02 -8.64 -9.90
N PRO A 230 -20.17 -8.72 -10.62
CA PRO A 230 -21.47 -8.48 -10.02
C PRO A 230 -21.67 -9.39 -8.81
N ALA A 231 -22.22 -8.83 -7.73
CA ALA A 231 -22.55 -9.59 -6.55
C ALA A 231 -24.06 -9.54 -6.31
N GLU A 232 -24.57 -10.56 -5.64
CA GLU A 232 -25.91 -10.49 -5.08
C GLU A 232 -25.79 -9.95 -3.66
N LEU A 233 -26.44 -8.82 -3.39
CA LEU A 233 -26.70 -8.37 -2.03
C LEU A 233 -28.15 -8.73 -1.69
N PRO A 234 -28.40 -9.62 -0.71
CA PRO A 234 -29.75 -9.97 -0.31
C PRO A 234 -30.55 -8.71 0.05
N THR A 235 -31.82 -8.67 -0.34
CA THR A 235 -32.69 -7.50 -0.10
C THR A 235 -32.69 -7.08 1.37
N GLU A 236 -32.68 -8.02 2.31
CA GLU A 236 -32.61 -7.70 3.75
C GLU A 236 -31.31 -6.98 4.15
N GLU A 237 -30.17 -7.38 3.61
CA GLU A 237 -28.87 -6.76 3.92
C GLU A 237 -28.79 -5.37 3.28
N MET A 238 -29.29 -5.22 2.05
CA MET A 238 -29.43 -3.93 1.39
C MET A 238 -30.31 -2.98 2.21
N MET A 239 -31.49 -3.43 2.64
CA MET A 239 -32.40 -2.63 3.46
C MET A 239 -31.75 -2.24 4.79
N ARG A 240 -31.01 -3.14 5.45
CA ARG A 240 -30.27 -2.81 6.69
C ARG A 240 -29.19 -1.75 6.49
N ILE A 241 -28.50 -1.75 5.36
CA ILE A 241 -27.52 -0.70 5.04
C ILE A 241 -28.23 0.65 4.92
N TRP A 242 -29.37 0.68 4.23
CA TRP A 242 -30.15 1.90 4.03
C TRP A 242 -30.93 2.36 5.27
N ASP A 243 -31.34 1.46 6.17
CA ASP A 243 -31.99 1.81 7.44
C ASP A 243 -31.08 2.65 8.35
N ALA A 244 -29.77 2.52 8.20
CA ALA A 244 -28.77 3.26 8.96
C ALA A 244 -28.38 4.61 8.34
N LEU A 245 -28.93 4.94 7.16
CA LEU A 245 -28.55 6.11 6.36
C LEU A 245 -29.77 7.00 6.09
N GLU A 246 -29.56 8.31 6.11
CA GLU A 246 -30.50 9.28 5.53
C GLU A 246 -29.81 9.85 4.29
N PRO A 247 -30.44 9.86 3.09
CA PRO A 247 -31.86 9.65 2.76
C PRO A 247 -32.32 8.18 2.61
N PRO A 248 -33.64 7.92 2.45
CA PRO A 248 -34.18 6.56 2.29
C PRO A 248 -33.61 5.81 1.09
N TYR A 249 -33.90 4.51 1.06
CA TYR A 249 -33.51 3.56 0.02
C TYR A 249 -33.40 4.17 -1.39
N ARG A 250 -32.23 3.96 -2.01
CA ARG A 250 -31.93 4.33 -3.39
C ARG A 250 -31.63 3.10 -4.23
N LEU A 251 -31.96 3.18 -5.52
CA LEU A 251 -31.68 2.13 -6.49
C LEU A 251 -30.17 1.84 -6.50
N SER A 252 -29.82 0.60 -6.16
CA SER A 252 -28.42 0.20 -5.94
C SER A 252 -28.15 -1.21 -6.44
N VAL A 253 -26.91 -1.46 -6.87
CA VAL A 253 -26.39 -2.77 -7.28
C VAL A 253 -25.04 -3.02 -6.61
N SER A 254 -24.70 -4.28 -6.32
CA SER A 254 -23.45 -4.63 -5.64
C SER A 254 -22.43 -5.28 -6.57
N TYR A 255 -21.16 -5.05 -6.25
CA TYR A 255 -20.00 -5.59 -6.95
C TYR A 255 -18.94 -6.02 -5.95
N ILE A 256 -18.14 -7.02 -6.31
CA ILE A 256 -16.94 -7.39 -5.57
C ILE A 256 -15.73 -7.16 -6.47
N ALA A 257 -14.77 -6.37 -5.99
CA ALA A 257 -13.43 -6.29 -6.56
C ALA A 257 -12.51 -7.26 -5.81
N ARG A 258 -11.99 -8.26 -6.53
CA ARG A 258 -11.19 -9.36 -5.97
C ARG A 258 -9.73 -9.23 -6.33
N MET A 259 -8.89 -10.00 -5.63
CA MET A 259 -7.44 -10.07 -5.87
C MET A 259 -6.71 -8.78 -5.49
N VAL A 260 -7.31 -7.95 -4.63
CA VAL A 260 -6.66 -6.73 -4.14
C VAL A 260 -5.62 -7.13 -3.10
N ARG A 261 -4.34 -7.04 -3.46
CA ARG A 261 -3.24 -7.42 -2.60
C ARG A 261 -2.70 -6.22 -1.84
N ILE A 262 -2.38 -6.40 -0.56
CA ILE A 262 -1.59 -5.46 0.23
C ILE A 262 -0.30 -6.15 0.62
N ASP A 263 0.80 -5.60 0.13
CA ASP A 263 2.13 -6.09 0.39
C ASP A 263 2.73 -5.47 1.66
N PRO A 264 3.67 -6.18 2.32
CA PRO A 264 4.45 -5.60 3.41
C PRO A 264 5.39 -4.49 2.90
N ASP A 265 5.65 -3.48 3.74
CA ASP A 265 6.47 -2.30 3.40
C ASP A 265 7.90 -2.63 2.92
N ALA A 266 8.42 -3.80 3.29
CA ALA A 266 9.74 -4.27 2.85
C ALA A 266 9.71 -5.78 2.58
N LEU A 267 10.24 -6.18 1.42
CA LEU A 267 10.50 -7.58 1.08
C LEU A 267 11.93 -7.95 1.48
N VAL A 268 12.05 -8.90 2.39
CA VAL A 268 13.31 -9.56 2.72
C VAL A 268 13.39 -10.81 1.84
N ALA A 269 14.20 -10.73 0.80
CA ALA A 269 14.50 -11.88 -0.06
C ALA A 269 15.02 -13.03 0.80
N ALA A 270 14.49 -14.24 0.59
CA ALA A 270 15.05 -15.43 1.19
C ALA A 270 16.51 -15.58 0.73
N GLY A 271 17.43 -15.85 1.65
CA GLY A 271 18.80 -16.22 1.28
C GLY A 271 18.80 -17.51 0.44
N PRO A 272 19.83 -17.74 -0.40
CA PRO A 272 19.91 -18.97 -1.18
C PRO A 272 19.84 -20.19 -0.25
N VAL A 273 19.10 -21.23 -0.64
CA VAL A 273 18.98 -22.48 0.11
C VAL A 273 20.34 -23.18 0.11
N VAL A 274 21.08 -23.07 1.21
CA VAL A 274 22.34 -23.81 1.42
C VAL A 274 22.10 -24.97 2.38
N ALA A 275 21.30 -25.95 1.95
CA ALA A 275 21.31 -27.30 2.54
C ALA A 275 20.42 -28.27 1.73
N THR A 276 21.04 -29.06 0.86
CA THR A 276 20.48 -30.33 0.39
C THR A 276 21.27 -31.46 1.05
N ARG A 277 20.87 -31.88 2.25
CA ARG A 277 21.23 -33.22 2.74
C ARG A 277 20.16 -34.19 2.26
N LEU A 278 20.29 -34.65 1.02
CA LEU A 278 19.63 -35.86 0.56
C LEU A 278 20.39 -37.05 1.17
N GLY A 279 19.89 -37.55 2.29
CA GLY A 279 20.39 -38.80 2.87
C GLY A 279 19.71 -39.99 2.17
N PHE A 280 20.41 -40.62 1.23
CA PHE A 280 20.04 -41.95 0.76
C PHE A 280 20.43 -42.96 1.84
N GLY A 281 19.44 -43.59 2.50
CA GLY A 281 19.67 -44.77 3.32
C GLY A 281 19.89 -45.99 2.43
N PRO A 282 20.89 -46.86 2.70
CA PRO A 282 21.03 -48.11 1.96
C PRO A 282 19.81 -48.99 2.24
N GLY A 283 19.06 -49.33 1.19
CA GLY A 283 17.95 -50.26 1.27
C GLY A 283 18.43 -51.62 1.75
N THR A 284 17.93 -52.09 2.89
CA THR A 284 18.12 -53.45 3.36
C THR A 284 17.44 -54.40 2.36
N PRO A 285 18.14 -55.36 1.73
CA PRO A 285 17.49 -56.33 0.87
C PRO A 285 16.57 -57.22 1.73
N ALA A 286 15.30 -57.32 1.33
CA ALA A 286 14.35 -58.25 1.92
C ALA A 286 14.85 -59.69 1.69
N GLY A 287 15.04 -60.43 2.78
CA GLY A 287 15.54 -61.79 2.76
C GLY A 287 14.58 -62.75 2.06
N THR A 288 15.15 -63.63 1.24
CA THR A 288 14.51 -64.85 0.77
C THR A 288 14.54 -65.92 1.87
N ARG A 289 13.36 -66.30 2.37
CA ARG A 289 13.06 -67.67 2.77
C ARG A 289 11.56 -67.92 2.85
#